data_AF-A0AAE7M4I3-F1
#
_entry.id   AF-A0AAE7M4I3-F1
#
_cell.length_a   1.000
_cell.length_b   1.000
_cell.length_c   1.000
_cell.angle_alpha   90.00
_cell.angle_beta   90.00
_cell.angle_gamma   90.00
#
_symmetry.space_group_name_H-M   'P 1'
#
loop_
_entity.id
_entity.type
_entity.pdbx_description
1 polymer ?
#
loop_
_entity_poly.entity_id
_entity_poly.type
_entity_poly.pdbx_seq_one_letter_code
_entity_poly.pdbx_strand_id
1 'polypeptide(L)' 'MFVIQVLHPDGWREQGRCSSEYWAHQEAQTRCCSDGRHYRILHPDNSAVIATLDTTCCPHRLLQG' A
#
# COMPACT_ATOMS: atom_id res chain seq x y z
N MET A 1 5.31 12.97 -6.69
CA MET A 1 4.13 12.29 -6.11
C MET A 1 4.54 10.96 -5.51
N PHE A 2 3.98 10.59 -4.36
CA PHE A 2 4.14 9.29 -3.75
C PHE A 2 3.53 8.22 -4.65
N VAL A 3 4.22 7.09 -4.81
CA VAL A 3 3.80 6.00 -5.69
C VAL A 3 3.34 4.83 -4.84
N ILE A 4 2.13 4.36 -5.10
CA ILE A 4 1.58 3.17 -4.45
C ILE A 4 1.83 1.98 -5.37
N GLN A 5 2.50 0.97 -4.86
CA GLN A 5 2.74 -0.27 -5.58
C GLN A 5 2.13 -1.46 -4.85
N VAL A 6 1.72 -2.46 -5.62
CA VAL A 6 1.20 -3.74 -5.15
C VAL A 6 2.11 -4.87 -5.60
N LEU A 7 2.28 -5.89 -4.75
CA LEU A 7 3.05 -7.07 -5.08
C LEU A 7 2.21 -8.04 -5.92
N HIS A 8 2.60 -8.21 -7.18
CA HIS A 8 2.13 -9.25 -8.08
C HIS A 8 3.12 -10.43 -8.11
N PRO A 9 2.72 -11.60 -8.65
CA PRO A 9 3.64 -12.74 -8.81
C PRO A 9 4.92 -12.40 -9.57
N ASP A 10 4.81 -11.49 -10.55
CA ASP A 10 5.91 -11.02 -11.40
C ASP A 10 6.66 -9.79 -10.82
N GLY A 11 6.26 -9.31 -9.63
CA GLY A 11 6.95 -8.22 -8.93
C GLY A 11 6.05 -7.05 -8.56
N TRP A 12 6.67 -5.94 -8.17
CA TRP A 12 5.96 -4.73 -7.75
C TRP A 12 5.43 -3.93 -8.93
N ARG A 13 4.14 -3.61 -8.92
CA ARG A 13 3.48 -2.81 -9.97
C ARG A 13 2.83 -1.58 -9.37
N GLU A 14 2.96 -0.46 -10.06
CA GLU A 14 2.26 0.79 -9.71
C GLU A 14 0.74 0.60 -9.83
N GLN A 15 0.02 1.04 -8.80
CA GLN A 15 -1.45 1.02 -8.74
C GLN A 15 -2.07 2.42 -8.61
N GLY A 16 -1.26 3.42 -8.23
CA GLY A 16 -1.74 4.77 -8.01
C GLY A 16 -0.63 5.71 -7.60
N ARG A 17 -0.95 7.01 -7.62
CA ARG A 17 -0.07 8.09 -7.18
C ARG A 17 -0.85 9.09 -6.36
N CYS A 18 -0.22 9.61 -5.30
CA CYS A 18 -0.80 10.64 -4.45
C CYS A 18 0.20 11.78 -4.23
N SER A 19 -0.30 13.00 -4.09
CA SER A 19 0.54 14.17 -3.78
C SER A 19 0.95 14.24 -2.31
N SER A 20 0.28 13.47 -1.44
CA SER A 20 0.48 13.48 0.00
C SER A 20 0.72 12.06 0.51
N GLU A 21 1.68 11.91 1.44
CA GLU A 21 2.00 10.66 2.11
C GLU A 21 0.79 10.09 2.85
N TYR A 22 0.07 10.94 3.58
CA TYR A 22 -1.12 10.55 4.33
C TYR A 22 -2.19 9.89 3.44
N TRP A 23 -2.49 10.50 2.29
CA TRP A 23 -3.45 9.95 1.33
C TRP A 23 -2.93 8.67 0.68
N ALA A 24 -1.63 8.59 0.38
CA ALA A 24 -1.01 7.37 -0.13
C ALA A 24 -1.16 6.20 0.86
N HIS A 25 -0.98 6.47 2.15
CA HIS A 25 -1.19 5.51 3.22
C HIS A 25 -2.63 5.05 3.34
N GLN A 26 -3.58 5.98 3.38
CA GLN A 26 -5.01 5.64 3.46
C GLN A 26 -5.44 4.78 2.26
N GLU A 27 -5.08 5.18 1.04
CA GLU A 27 -5.45 4.42 -0.16
C GLU A 27 -4.80 3.03 -0.18
N ALA A 28 -3.50 2.93 0.11
CA ALA A 28 -2.79 1.66 0.16
C ALA A 28 -3.37 0.73 1.23
N GLN A 29 -3.74 1.27 2.41
CA GLN A 29 -4.35 0.49 3.49
C GLN A 29 -5.74 -0.01 3.09
N THR A 30 -6.60 0.86 2.55
CA THR A 30 -7.94 0.47 2.08
C THR A 30 -7.87 -0.65 1.06
N ARG A 31 -6.97 -0.56 0.07
CA ARG A 31 -6.79 -1.59 -0.96
C ARG A 31 -6.20 -2.87 -0.39
N CYS A 32 -5.14 -2.78 0.42
CA CYS A 32 -4.54 -3.92 1.11
C CYS A 32 -5.59 -4.73 1.90
N CYS A 33 -6.48 -4.04 2.62
CA CYS A 33 -7.54 -4.69 3.38
C CYS A 33 -8.69 -5.23 2.51
N SER A 34 -8.86 -4.71 1.30
CA SER A 34 -9.90 -5.15 0.37
C SER A 34 -9.48 -6.38 -0.44
N ASP A 35 -8.24 -6.43 -0.92
CA ASP A 35 -7.77 -7.50 -1.83
C ASP A 35 -6.77 -8.47 -1.17
N GLY A 36 -6.29 -8.13 0.02
CA GLY A 36 -5.41 -9.01 0.80
C GLY A 36 -3.95 -9.05 0.34
N ARG A 37 -3.54 -8.18 -0.59
CA ARG A 37 -2.18 -8.19 -1.16
C ARG A 37 -1.25 -7.24 -0.41
N HIS A 38 0.05 -7.41 -0.67
CA HIS A 38 1.08 -6.54 -0.11
C HIS A 38 1.17 -5.26 -0.93
N TYR A 39 1.17 -4.13 -0.23
CA TYR A 39 1.34 -2.82 -0.80
C TYR A 39 2.63 -2.18 -0.26
N ARG A 40 3.19 -1.25 -1.02
CA ARG A 40 4.27 -0.37 -0.56
C ARG A 40 4.12 1.02 -1.13
N ILE A 41 4.68 2.00 -0.44
CA ILE A 41 4.66 3.39 -0.84
C ILE A 41 6.10 3.82 -1.07
N LEU A 42 6.35 4.43 -2.23
CA LEU A 42 7.64 4.98 -2.60
C LEU A 42 7.62 6.50 -2.47
N HIS A 43 8.72 7.04 -1.93
CA HIS A 43 8.96 8.47 -1.86
C HIS A 43 9.16 9.04 -3.28
N PRO A 44 8.62 10.23 -3.59
CA PRO A 44 8.71 10.83 -4.92
C PRO A 44 10.13 11.06 -5.44
N ASP A 45 11.05 11.52 -4.58
CA ASP A 45 12.34 12.02 -5.04
C ASP A 45 13.41 10.94 -5.24
N ASN A 46 13.41 9.90 -4.41
CA ASN A 46 14.46 8.88 -4.40
C ASN A 46 13.94 7.46 -4.58
N SER A 47 12.62 7.30 -4.81
CA SER A 47 11.95 6.00 -4.88
C SER A 47 12.20 5.09 -3.66
N ALA A 48 12.60 5.67 -2.53
CA ALA A 48 12.80 4.91 -1.30
C ALA A 48 11.47 4.38 -0.80
N VAL A 49 11.44 3.14 -0.32
CA VAL A 49 10.26 2.58 0.33
C VAL A 49 10.11 3.27 1.68
N ILE A 50 9.03 4.02 1.85
CA ILE A 50 8.73 4.69 3.13
C ILE A 50 7.75 3.90 3.99
N ALA A 51 6.96 3.03 3.35
CA ALA A 51 6.02 2.17 4.04
C ALA A 51 5.76 0.89 3.25
N THR A 52 5.55 -0.19 3.98
CA THR A 52 5.04 -1.47 3.49
C THR A 52 3.76 -1.79 4.27
N LEU A 53 2.72 -2.16 3.56
CA LEU A 53 1.41 -2.50 4.13
C LEU A 53 1.07 -3.92 3.78
N ASP A 54 0.68 -4.68 4.79
CA ASP A 54 0.18 -6.03 4.67
C ASP A 54 -1.09 -6.22 5.50
N THR A 55 -1.76 -7.35 5.28
CA THR A 55 -3.06 -7.68 5.88
C THR A 55 -3.09 -7.75 7.41
N THR A 56 -1.94 -7.71 8.10
CA THR A 56 -1.87 -7.59 9.56
C THR A 56 -2.30 -6.22 10.07
N CYS A 57 -2.21 -5.17 9.24
CA CYS A 57 -2.58 -3.80 9.60
C CYS A 57 -4.08 -3.49 9.38
N CYS A 58 -4.88 -4.51 9.03
CA CYS A 58 -6.27 -4.37 8.69
C CYS A 58 -7.17 -4.57 9.92
N PRO A 59 -7.86 -3.52 10.40
CA PRO A 59 -8.72 -3.63 11.59
C PRO A 59 -9.88 -4.64 11.40
N HIS A 60 -10.26 -4.92 10.15
CA HIS A 60 -11.36 -5.86 9.84
C HIS A 60 -10.97 -7.34 10.02
N ARG A 61 -9.68 -7.70 10.09
CA ARG A 61 -9.28 -9.11 10.25
C ARG A 61 -9.48 -9.65 11.68
N LEU A 62 -9.80 -8.78 12.64
CA LEU A 62 -10.12 -9.16 14.02
C LEU A 62 -11.58 -9.59 14.23
N LEU A 63 -12.44 -9.55 13.20
CA LEU A 63 -13.88 -9.84 13.32
C LEU A 63 -14.34 -11.10 12.55
N GLN A 64 -13.43 -11.92 12.02
CA GLN A 64 -13.74 -13.24 11.47
C GLN A 64 -12.91 -14.34 12.13
N GLY A 65 -12.93 -14.36 13.47
CA GLY A 65 -12.47 -15.46 14.31
C GLY A 65 -13.62 -15.99 15.16
#